data_AF-A0A349HNP7-F1
#
_entry.id   AF-A0A349HNP7-F1
#
_cell.length_a   1.000
_cell.length_b   1.000
_cell.length_c   1.000
_cell.angle_alpha   90.00
_cell.angle_beta   90.00
_cell.angle_gamma   90.00
#
_symmetry.space_group_name_H-M   'P 1'
#
loop_
_entity.id
_entity.type
_entity.pdbx_description
1 polymer ?
#
loop_
_entity_poly.entity_id
_entity_poly.type
_entity_poly.pdbx_seq_one_letter_code
_entity_poly.pdbx_strand_id
1 'polypeptide(L)'
;MLKKKEQLELTEVLRRDFTKDVVDITISLSNLQNVLDDTVKSILAGIQAKIAKKQFDIEEYSKAVNRVEDIKEEVEDLKFLLNCTDEEKNEWKKRNLQDLPVFKVDKTIEHTLNESFQYTVPYGFSIGSSGLIKVKDWKNLFYKVCEYLIGVDEKILLSFADKKYMNGKRTKYFSKNPKELVNPISVNGKIYIKSLKDVGVIKNLITKVLDEYGYSTDDFVIYLESDFTDLYI
;
A
#
# COMPACT_ATOMS: atom_id res chain seq x y z
N MET A 1 -2.80 -8.07 -7.51
CA MET A 1 -1.45 -8.11 -6.92
C MET A 1 -1.28 -7.31 -5.61
N LEU A 2 -1.90 -6.13 -5.44
CA LEU A 2 -1.91 -5.42 -4.14
C LEU A 2 -2.39 -6.34 -2.99
N LYS A 3 -3.46 -7.10 -3.26
CA LYS A 3 -4.00 -8.12 -2.35
C LYS A 3 -2.98 -9.20 -1.93
N LYS A 4 -2.19 -9.76 -2.86
CA LYS A 4 -1.16 -10.78 -2.55
C LYS A 4 -0.02 -10.21 -1.69
N LYS A 5 0.36 -8.94 -1.90
CA LYS A 5 1.34 -8.24 -1.07
C LYS A 5 0.81 -7.96 0.35
N GLU A 6 -0.43 -7.48 0.47
CA GLU A 6 -1.08 -7.25 1.77
C GLU A 6 -1.26 -8.56 2.56
N GLN A 7 -1.60 -9.66 1.87
CA GLN A 7 -1.67 -11.01 2.46
C GLN A 7 -0.29 -11.45 2.97
N LEU A 8 0.78 -11.21 2.21
CA LEU A 8 2.14 -11.51 2.65
C LEU A 8 2.54 -10.69 3.89
N GLU A 9 2.27 -9.39 3.91
CA GLU A 9 2.58 -8.52 5.07
C GLU A 9 1.82 -8.96 6.32
N LEU A 10 0.53 -9.31 6.18
CA LEU A 10 -0.29 -9.82 7.27
C LEU A 10 0.27 -11.15 7.81
N THR A 11 0.54 -12.11 6.93
CA THR A 11 1.04 -13.44 7.33
C THR A 11 2.42 -13.34 7.99
N GLU A 12 3.27 -12.37 7.61
CA GLU A 12 4.54 -12.09 8.28
C GLU A 12 4.34 -11.64 9.74
N VAL A 13 3.38 -10.75 10.01
CA VAL A 13 3.06 -10.31 11.37
C VAL A 13 2.49 -11.46 12.20
N LEU A 14 1.55 -12.23 11.63
CA LEU A 14 0.91 -13.34 12.32
C LEU A 14 1.90 -14.44 12.71
N ARG A 15 2.80 -14.80 11.79
CA ARG A 15 3.83 -15.81 12.05
C ARG A 15 4.85 -15.38 13.10
N ARG A 16 5.14 -14.08 13.20
CA ARG A 16 6.10 -13.54 14.16
C ARG A 16 5.50 -13.42 15.56
N ASP A 17 4.30 -12.85 15.66
CA ASP A 17 3.75 -12.37 16.93
C ASP A 17 2.57 -13.22 17.44
N PHE A 18 1.95 -14.04 16.59
CA PHE A 18 0.66 -14.71 16.85
C PHE A 18 0.65 -16.18 16.41
N THR A 19 1.69 -16.94 16.76
CA THR A 19 1.88 -18.34 16.30
C THR A 19 0.75 -19.30 16.65
N LYS A 20 0.07 -19.11 17.78
CA LYS A 20 -1.11 -19.91 18.14
C LYS A 20 -2.29 -19.62 17.19
N ASP A 21 -2.54 -18.35 16.92
CA ASP A 21 -3.63 -17.94 16.02
C ASP A 21 -3.37 -18.42 14.58
N VAL A 22 -2.09 -18.50 14.15
CA VAL A 22 -1.71 -19.08 12.85
C VAL A 22 -2.19 -20.53 12.70
N VAL A 23 -2.07 -21.34 13.75
CA VAL A 23 -2.53 -22.74 13.75
C VAL A 23 -4.06 -22.78 13.61
N ASP A 24 -4.77 -22.01 14.44
CA ASP A 24 -6.24 -21.98 14.43
C ASP A 24 -6.80 -21.45 13.09
N ILE A 25 -6.15 -20.43 12.51
CA ILE A 25 -6.48 -19.90 11.18
C ILE A 25 -6.23 -20.96 10.10
N THR A 26 -5.10 -21.68 10.14
CA THR A 26 -4.79 -22.72 9.14
C THR A 26 -5.82 -23.85 9.15
N ILE A 27 -6.24 -24.29 10.34
CA ILE A 27 -7.30 -25.29 10.49
C ILE A 27 -8.63 -24.77 9.92
N SER A 28 -8.99 -23.53 10.26
CA SER A 28 -10.21 -22.90 9.79
C SER A 28 -10.25 -22.74 8.25
N LEU A 29 -9.11 -22.38 7.65
CA LEU A 29 -8.96 -22.30 6.19
C LEU A 29 -9.09 -23.67 5.52
N SER A 30 -8.56 -24.72 6.14
CA SER A 30 -8.71 -26.10 5.63
C SER A 30 -10.18 -26.55 5.66
N ASN A 31 -10.91 -26.21 6.73
CA ASN A 31 -12.35 -26.46 6.82
C ASN A 31 -13.13 -25.69 5.74
N LEU A 32 -12.79 -24.42 5.52
CA LEU A 32 -13.40 -23.60 4.48
C LEU A 32 -13.18 -24.22 3.09
N GLN A 33 -11.98 -24.70 2.79
CA GLN A 33 -11.67 -25.34 1.51
C GLN A 33 -12.55 -26.56 1.24
N ASN A 34 -12.75 -27.43 2.24
CA ASN A 34 -13.66 -28.58 2.12
C ASN A 34 -15.10 -28.14 1.82
N VAL A 35 -15.59 -27.09 2.49
CA VAL A 35 -16.93 -26.56 2.24
C VAL A 35 -17.06 -25.96 0.84
N LEU A 36 -16.00 -25.30 0.34
CA LEU A 36 -15.98 -24.77 -1.04
C LEU A 36 -16.01 -25.91 -2.07
N ASP A 37 -15.30 -27.00 -1.85
CA ASP A 37 -15.36 -28.19 -2.72
C ASP A 37 -16.77 -28.78 -2.80
N ASP A 38 -17.44 -28.91 -1.66
CA ASP A 38 -18.82 -29.39 -1.62
C ASP A 38 -19.81 -28.40 -2.24
N THR A 39 -19.51 -27.10 -2.16
CA THR A 39 -20.27 -26.06 -2.84
C THR A 39 -20.17 -26.19 -4.35
N VAL A 40 -18.96 -26.42 -4.91
CA VAL A 40 -18.79 -26.66 -6.35
C VAL A 40 -19.59 -27.88 -6.79
N LYS A 41 -19.52 -29.00 -6.05
CA LYS A 41 -20.32 -30.20 -6.35
C LYS A 41 -21.82 -29.89 -6.37
N SER A 42 -22.29 -29.09 -5.41
CA SER A 42 -23.70 -28.68 -5.32
C SER A 42 -24.12 -27.79 -6.49
N ILE A 43 -23.28 -26.86 -6.92
CA ILE A 43 -23.54 -26.00 -8.09
C ILE A 43 -23.60 -26.85 -9.36
N LEU A 44 -22.65 -27.79 -9.56
CA LEU A 44 -22.62 -28.69 -10.71
C LEU A 44 -23.86 -29.60 -10.77
N ALA A 45 -24.32 -30.11 -9.62
CA ALA A 45 -25.58 -30.85 -9.54
C ALA A 45 -26.78 -29.98 -9.96
N GLY A 46 -26.79 -28.70 -9.58
CA GLY A 46 -27.78 -27.72 -10.03
C GLY A 46 -27.78 -27.50 -11.54
N ILE A 47 -26.60 -27.42 -12.18
CA ILE A 47 -26.44 -27.34 -13.63
C ILE A 47 -27.03 -28.59 -14.29
N GLN A 48 -26.68 -29.79 -13.81
CA GLN A 48 -27.21 -31.05 -14.35
C GLN A 48 -28.74 -31.12 -14.28
N ALA A 49 -29.32 -30.66 -13.17
CA ALA A 49 -30.77 -30.61 -13.00
C ALA A 49 -31.46 -29.64 -13.98
N LYS A 50 -30.83 -28.49 -14.29
CA LYS A 50 -31.34 -27.55 -15.30
C LYS A 50 -31.26 -28.12 -16.71
N ILE A 51 -30.13 -28.76 -17.06
CA ILE A 51 -29.96 -29.44 -18.35
C ILE A 51 -31.02 -30.54 -18.54
N ALA A 52 -31.27 -31.35 -17.51
CA ALA A 52 -32.31 -32.38 -17.54
C ALA A 52 -33.72 -31.80 -17.81
N LYS A 53 -33.97 -30.56 -17.36
CA LYS A 53 -35.21 -29.81 -17.61
C LYS A 53 -35.22 -29.02 -18.93
N LYS A 54 -34.20 -29.19 -19.79
CA LYS A 54 -34.00 -28.43 -21.04
C LYS A 54 -33.91 -26.91 -20.82
N GLN A 55 -33.46 -26.48 -19.65
CA GLN A 55 -33.17 -25.09 -19.32
C GLN A 55 -31.67 -24.83 -19.49
N PHE A 56 -31.30 -24.08 -20.52
CA PHE A 56 -29.89 -23.85 -20.89
C PHE A 56 -29.30 -22.56 -20.33
N ASP A 57 -30.08 -21.82 -19.53
CA ASP A 57 -29.59 -20.65 -18.80
C ASP A 57 -28.81 -21.08 -17.55
N ILE A 58 -27.53 -21.40 -17.78
CA ILE A 58 -26.55 -21.86 -16.78
C ILE A 58 -25.37 -20.89 -16.60
N GLU A 59 -25.37 -19.75 -17.29
CA GLU A 59 -24.25 -18.80 -17.29
C GLU A 59 -23.93 -18.31 -15.87
N GLU A 60 -24.97 -18.03 -15.08
CA GLU A 60 -24.84 -17.64 -13.67
C GLU A 60 -24.17 -18.72 -12.82
N TYR A 61 -24.49 -19.99 -13.07
CA TYR A 61 -23.89 -21.12 -12.35
C TYR A 61 -22.43 -21.30 -12.74
N SER A 62 -22.08 -21.15 -14.02
CA SER A 62 -20.70 -21.18 -14.49
C SER A 62 -19.86 -20.06 -13.87
N LYS A 63 -20.40 -18.84 -13.81
CA LYS A 63 -19.74 -17.72 -13.11
C LYS A 63 -19.55 -18.01 -11.63
N ALA A 64 -20.53 -18.63 -10.97
CA ALA A 64 -20.43 -19.02 -9.57
C ALA A 64 -19.34 -20.07 -9.34
N VAL A 65 -19.25 -21.11 -10.18
CA VAL A 65 -18.15 -22.11 -10.09
C VAL A 65 -16.80 -21.43 -10.21
N ASN A 66 -16.59 -20.60 -11.23
CA ASN A 66 -15.32 -19.90 -11.43
C ASN A 66 -14.96 -19.05 -10.21
N ARG A 67 -15.93 -18.33 -9.63
CA ARG A 67 -15.69 -17.50 -8.45
C ARG A 67 -15.33 -18.33 -7.21
N VAL A 68 -15.96 -19.50 -7.03
CA VAL A 68 -15.62 -20.40 -5.92
C VAL A 68 -14.20 -20.96 -6.10
N GLU A 69 -13.81 -21.31 -7.33
CA GLU A 69 -12.43 -21.74 -7.63
C GLU A 69 -11.39 -20.63 -7.37
N ASP A 70 -11.68 -19.38 -7.75
CA ASP A 70 -10.79 -18.24 -7.41
C ASP A 70 -10.60 -18.13 -5.89
N ILE A 71 -11.67 -18.28 -5.10
CA ILE A 71 -11.60 -18.21 -3.64
C ILE A 71 -10.78 -19.40 -3.09
N LYS A 72 -10.93 -20.59 -3.67
CA LYS A 72 -10.12 -21.75 -3.28
C LYS A 72 -8.63 -21.52 -3.50
N GLU A 73 -8.26 -20.89 -4.61
CA GLU A 73 -6.86 -20.52 -4.88
C GLU A 73 -6.34 -19.52 -3.82
N GLU A 74 -7.12 -18.50 -3.47
CA GLU A 74 -6.76 -17.53 -2.43
C GLU A 74 -6.59 -18.18 -1.05
N VAL A 75 -7.45 -19.14 -0.71
CA VAL A 75 -7.37 -19.91 0.55
C VAL A 75 -6.11 -20.76 0.59
N GLU A 76 -5.74 -21.40 -0.52
CA GLU A 76 -4.53 -22.22 -0.61
C GLU A 76 -3.26 -21.38 -0.50
N ASP A 77 -3.22 -20.22 -1.17
CA ASP A 77 -2.11 -19.25 -1.04
C ASP A 77 -1.92 -18.79 0.41
N LEU A 78 -3.01 -18.49 1.13
CA LEU A 78 -2.95 -18.08 2.54
C LEU A 78 -2.46 -19.21 3.44
N LYS A 79 -2.97 -20.44 3.25
CA LYS A 79 -2.51 -21.63 3.99
C LYS A 79 -1.02 -21.85 3.77
N PHE A 80 -0.55 -21.74 2.54
CA PHE A 80 0.86 -21.86 2.20
C PHE A 80 1.69 -20.79 2.92
N LEU A 81 1.34 -19.51 2.80
CA LEU A 81 2.11 -18.40 3.39
C LEU A 81 2.22 -18.47 4.92
N LEU A 82 1.17 -18.96 5.58
CA LEU A 82 1.13 -19.14 7.04
C LEU A 82 2.08 -20.24 7.53
N ASN A 83 2.39 -21.24 6.70
CA ASN A 83 3.11 -22.45 7.11
C ASN A 83 4.46 -22.67 6.41
N CYS A 84 4.78 -21.90 5.38
CA CYS A 84 6.00 -22.09 4.56
C CYS A 84 7.29 -21.72 5.28
N THR A 85 8.43 -22.30 4.88
CA THR A 85 9.75 -21.83 5.33
C THR A 85 10.12 -20.48 4.71
N ASP A 86 11.21 -19.87 5.19
CA ASP A 86 11.71 -18.63 4.56
C ASP A 86 12.21 -18.87 3.12
N GLU A 87 12.76 -20.05 2.79
CA GLU A 87 13.12 -20.37 1.41
C GLU A 87 11.88 -20.51 0.52
N GLU A 88 10.88 -21.28 0.94
CA GLU A 88 9.63 -21.51 0.22
C GLU A 88 8.86 -20.20 0.00
N LYS A 89 8.86 -19.34 1.03
CA LYS A 89 8.31 -17.98 0.95
C LYS A 89 9.02 -17.15 -0.10
N ASN A 90 10.36 -17.20 -0.17
CA ASN A 90 11.12 -16.47 -1.19
C ASN A 90 10.83 -16.99 -2.60
N GLU A 91 10.64 -18.29 -2.78
CA GLU A 91 10.18 -18.85 -4.05
C GLU A 91 8.76 -18.42 -4.41
N TRP A 92 7.83 -18.41 -3.45
CA TRP A 92 6.47 -17.93 -3.66
C TRP A 92 6.46 -16.44 -3.99
N LYS A 93 7.29 -15.62 -3.33
CA LYS A 93 7.49 -14.20 -3.69
C LYS A 93 7.98 -14.08 -5.13
N LYS A 94 8.92 -14.94 -5.56
CA LYS A 94 9.36 -14.96 -6.96
C LYS A 94 8.19 -15.33 -7.88
N ARG A 95 7.48 -16.44 -7.67
CA ARG A 95 6.42 -16.88 -8.60
C ARG A 95 5.17 -16.01 -8.61
N ASN A 96 4.76 -15.49 -7.46
CA ASN A 96 3.47 -14.79 -7.28
C ASN A 96 3.62 -13.27 -7.20
N LEU A 97 4.84 -12.77 -7.07
CA LEU A 97 5.16 -11.34 -7.13
C LEU A 97 6.15 -11.01 -8.27
N GLN A 98 6.71 -12.00 -9.01
CA GLN A 98 7.32 -11.76 -10.33
C GLN A 98 6.26 -11.94 -11.42
N ASP A 99 5.55 -10.84 -11.63
CA ASP A 99 5.25 -10.27 -12.94
C ASP A 99 4.73 -8.86 -12.67
N LEU A 100 5.55 -8.04 -12.01
CA LEU A 100 5.47 -6.61 -12.35
C LEU A 100 5.98 -6.57 -13.80
N PRO A 101 5.19 -6.09 -14.79
CA PRO A 101 5.82 -5.41 -15.90
C PRO A 101 6.78 -4.44 -15.24
N VAL A 102 8.04 -4.45 -15.67
CA VAL A 102 9.02 -3.52 -15.16
C VAL A 102 8.56 -2.13 -15.65
N PHE A 103 7.60 -1.55 -14.95
CA PHE A 103 7.30 -0.12 -14.95
C PHE A 103 8.38 0.61 -14.16
N LYS A 104 9.57 0.01 -13.99
CA LYS A 104 10.72 0.77 -13.52
C LYS A 104 10.96 1.81 -14.58
N VAL A 105 10.57 3.01 -14.23
CA VAL A 105 10.93 4.19 -14.98
C VAL A 105 12.41 4.45 -14.74
N ASP A 106 13.01 5.18 -15.68
CA ASP A 106 14.36 5.64 -15.51
C ASP A 106 14.41 6.58 -14.29
N LYS A 107 15.16 6.16 -13.26
CA LYS A 107 15.28 6.88 -11.98
C LYS A 107 16.06 8.18 -12.10
N THR A 108 16.56 8.51 -13.30
CA THR A 108 17.19 9.79 -13.61
C THR A 108 16.18 10.80 -14.16
N ILE A 109 14.97 10.37 -14.53
CA ILE A 109 13.91 11.28 -14.96
C ILE A 109 13.42 12.09 -13.77
N GLU A 110 13.41 13.39 -13.97
CA GLU A 110 12.96 14.38 -13.01
C GLU A 110 11.47 14.61 -13.14
N HIS A 111 10.75 14.51 -12.02
CA HIS A 111 9.33 14.79 -11.93
C HIS A 111 9.07 15.97 -11.00
N THR A 112 8.07 16.77 -11.34
CA THR A 112 7.69 17.98 -10.60
C THR A 112 6.42 17.77 -9.78
N LEU A 113 6.20 18.57 -8.75
CA LEU A 113 4.95 18.55 -7.97
C LEU A 113 3.70 18.91 -8.79
N ASN A 114 3.84 19.36 -10.03
CA ASN A 114 2.72 19.67 -10.91
C ASN A 114 2.09 18.42 -11.55
N GLU A 115 2.79 17.28 -11.51
CA GLU A 115 2.32 16.02 -12.11
C GLU A 115 1.31 15.27 -11.22
N SER A 116 0.63 14.30 -11.83
CA SER A 116 -0.16 13.30 -11.10
C SER A 116 0.75 12.15 -10.69
N PHE A 117 0.67 11.76 -9.42
CA PHE A 117 1.41 10.62 -8.88
C PHE A 117 0.48 9.50 -8.42
N GLN A 118 -0.75 9.51 -8.93
CA GLN A 118 -1.70 8.45 -8.69
C GLN A 118 -1.15 7.17 -9.33
N TYR A 119 -1.00 6.11 -8.54
CA TYR A 119 -0.41 4.84 -8.97
C TYR A 119 1.10 4.87 -9.26
N THR A 120 1.88 5.76 -8.65
CA THR A 120 3.35 5.74 -8.75
C THR A 120 4.02 5.37 -7.42
N VAL A 121 5.29 4.94 -7.49
CA VAL A 121 6.14 4.63 -6.33
C VAL A 121 7.38 5.52 -6.39
N PRO A 122 7.70 6.29 -5.33
CA PRO A 122 8.86 7.17 -5.35
C PRO A 122 10.14 6.39 -5.05
N TYR A 123 11.22 6.75 -5.74
CA TYR A 123 12.58 6.31 -5.46
C TYR A 123 13.29 7.29 -4.50
N GLY A 124 13.08 8.59 -4.69
CA GLY A 124 13.70 9.64 -3.90
C GLY A 124 13.25 11.03 -4.29
N PHE A 125 13.80 12.03 -3.63
CA PHE A 125 13.60 13.44 -3.98
C PHE A 125 14.88 14.24 -3.74
N SER A 126 14.93 15.45 -4.28
CA SER A 126 15.92 16.48 -3.93
C SER A 126 15.22 17.82 -3.68
N ILE A 127 15.82 18.65 -2.84
CA ILE A 127 15.38 20.02 -2.57
C ILE A 127 16.57 20.95 -2.82
N GLY A 128 16.48 21.80 -3.84
CA GLY A 128 17.58 22.64 -4.29
C GLY A 128 18.86 21.82 -4.49
N SER A 129 19.92 22.13 -3.73
CA SER A 129 21.22 21.46 -3.82
C SER A 129 21.43 20.30 -2.83
N SER A 130 20.36 19.70 -2.28
CA SER A 130 20.46 18.65 -1.25
C SER A 130 21.10 17.34 -1.72
N GLY A 131 21.18 17.12 -3.04
CA GLY A 131 21.38 15.80 -3.62
C GLY A 131 20.18 14.87 -3.39
N LEU A 132 20.26 13.66 -3.94
CA LEU A 132 19.18 12.67 -3.88
C LEU A 132 19.01 12.07 -2.48
N ILE A 133 17.82 12.22 -1.91
CA ILE A 133 17.37 11.58 -0.66
C ILE A 133 16.45 10.41 -1.01
N LYS A 134 16.91 9.18 -0.74
CA LYS A 134 16.13 7.95 -1.03
C LYS A 134 14.99 7.74 -0.05
N VAL A 135 13.87 7.21 -0.57
CA VAL A 135 12.66 6.95 0.20
C VAL A 135 12.11 5.57 -0.13
N LYS A 136 11.24 5.04 0.73
CA LYS A 136 10.61 3.72 0.53
C LYS A 136 9.20 3.78 -0.07
N ASP A 137 8.48 4.85 0.24
CA ASP A 137 7.09 5.09 -0.16
C ASP A 137 6.75 6.59 0.01
N TRP A 138 5.56 7.01 -0.43
CA TRP A 138 5.11 8.40 -0.34
C TRP A 138 4.99 8.94 1.10
N LYS A 139 4.60 8.09 2.05
CA LYS A 139 4.51 8.47 3.47
C LYS A 139 5.92 8.76 4.02
N ASN A 140 6.87 7.90 3.69
CA ASN A 140 8.27 8.04 4.06
C ASN A 140 8.89 9.27 3.36
N LEU A 141 8.49 9.57 2.12
CA LEU A 141 8.90 10.79 1.42
C LEU A 141 8.50 12.03 2.20
N PHE A 142 7.23 12.19 2.58
CA PHE A 142 6.80 13.35 3.36
C PHE A 142 7.55 13.49 4.70
N TYR A 143 7.77 12.36 5.39
CA TYR A 143 8.59 12.33 6.59
C TYR A 143 10.01 12.82 6.34
N LYS A 144 10.68 12.32 5.29
CA LYS A 144 12.05 12.69 4.94
C LYS A 144 12.17 14.15 4.50
N VAL A 145 11.14 14.70 3.86
CA VAL A 145 11.06 16.15 3.58
C VAL A 145 11.06 16.95 4.89
N CYS A 146 10.21 16.59 5.86
CA CYS A 146 10.17 17.27 7.15
C CYS A 146 11.48 17.08 7.95
N GLU A 147 12.08 15.88 7.89
CA GLU A 147 13.37 15.57 8.53
C GLU A 147 14.53 16.37 7.94
N TYR A 148 14.52 16.62 6.63
CA TYR A 148 15.50 17.49 5.98
C TYR A 148 15.28 18.96 6.39
N LEU A 149 14.04 19.46 6.26
CA LEU A 149 13.74 20.89 6.46
C LEU A 149 13.84 21.35 7.91
N ILE A 150 13.63 20.47 8.89
CA ILE A 150 13.92 20.82 10.30
C ILE A 150 15.41 21.10 10.51
N GLY A 151 16.28 20.48 9.72
CA GLY A 151 17.72 20.74 9.73
C GLY A 151 18.11 22.05 9.04
N VAL A 152 17.26 22.57 8.15
CA VAL A 152 17.46 23.85 7.46
C VAL A 152 17.07 25.02 8.36
N ASP A 153 15.81 25.02 8.84
CA ASP A 153 15.34 25.97 9.84
C ASP A 153 14.29 25.29 10.71
N GLU A 154 14.69 24.99 11.94
CA GLU A 154 13.83 24.34 12.92
C GLU A 154 12.63 25.20 13.32
N LYS A 155 12.80 26.53 13.43
CA LYS A 155 11.74 27.41 13.93
C LYS A 155 10.56 27.44 12.97
N ILE A 156 10.83 27.38 11.66
CA ILE A 156 9.80 27.31 10.63
C ILE A 156 8.98 26.02 10.81
N LEU A 157 9.61 24.85 10.85
CA LEU A 157 8.87 23.57 11.00
C LEU A 157 8.05 23.54 12.30
N LEU A 158 8.64 23.96 13.42
CA LEU A 158 7.97 23.95 14.72
C LEU A 158 6.75 24.88 14.76
N SER A 159 6.73 25.93 13.94
CA SER A 159 5.58 26.84 13.81
C SER A 159 4.37 26.20 13.14
N PHE A 160 4.52 25.11 12.40
CA PHE A 160 3.42 24.47 11.66
C PHE A 160 2.34 23.88 12.56
N ALA A 161 2.68 23.51 13.79
CA ALA A 161 1.70 23.06 14.78
C ALA A 161 0.65 24.14 15.11
N ASP A 162 1.04 25.42 15.01
CA ASP A 162 0.25 26.57 15.42
C ASP A 162 -0.42 27.28 14.21
N LYS A 163 0.03 26.97 12.98
CA LYS A 163 -0.50 27.55 11.72
C LYS A 163 -1.74 26.80 11.24
N LYS A 164 -2.89 27.49 11.24
CA LYS A 164 -4.18 26.90 10.82
C LYS A 164 -4.19 26.39 9.38
N TYR A 165 -3.56 27.09 8.43
CA TYR A 165 -3.55 26.68 7.00
C TYR A 165 -2.61 25.51 6.69
N MET A 166 -1.66 25.23 7.59
CA MET A 166 -0.81 24.04 7.57
C MET A 166 -1.51 22.79 8.10
N ASN A 167 -2.70 22.96 8.69
CA ASN A 167 -3.51 21.89 9.24
C ASN A 167 -4.86 21.82 8.51
N GLY A 168 -5.46 20.63 8.48
CA GLY A 168 -6.79 20.45 7.92
C GLY A 168 -7.86 21.02 8.86
N LYS A 169 -9.02 21.41 8.29
CA LYS A 169 -10.16 21.98 9.06
C LYS A 169 -10.62 21.08 10.22
N ARG A 170 -10.54 19.75 10.05
CA ARG A 170 -10.95 18.75 11.05
C ARG A 170 -9.80 17.86 11.53
N THR A 171 -8.63 17.93 10.89
CA THR A 171 -7.51 17.01 11.13
C THR A 171 -6.22 17.80 11.23
N LYS A 172 -5.49 17.64 12.32
CA LYS A 172 -4.12 18.16 12.44
C LYS A 172 -3.15 17.29 11.64
N TYR A 173 -2.22 17.93 10.94
CA TYR A 173 -1.11 17.27 10.27
C TYR A 173 0.19 17.41 11.07
N PHE A 174 0.34 18.52 11.79
CA PHE A 174 1.50 18.82 12.63
C PHE A 174 1.04 19.06 14.07
N SER A 175 1.77 18.52 15.05
CA SER A 175 1.55 18.83 16.46
C SER A 175 2.83 18.61 17.28
N LYS A 176 2.98 19.37 18.37
CA LYS A 176 4.00 19.14 19.41
C LYS A 176 3.58 18.04 20.39
N ASN A 177 2.31 17.62 20.35
CA ASN A 177 1.75 16.57 21.20
C ASN A 177 1.29 15.39 20.34
N PRO A 178 1.89 14.18 20.48
CA PRO A 178 1.56 13.04 19.63
C PRO A 178 0.12 12.54 19.82
N LYS A 179 -0.50 12.80 20.98
CA LYS A 179 -1.88 12.40 21.29
C LYS A 179 -2.93 13.15 20.46
N GLU A 180 -2.55 14.25 19.82
CA GLU A 180 -3.44 15.03 18.97
C GLU A 180 -3.46 14.53 17.51
N LEU A 181 -2.66 13.52 17.19
CA LEU A 181 -2.50 12.98 15.84
C LEU A 181 -2.85 11.49 15.79
N VAL A 182 -3.44 11.08 14.67
CA VAL A 182 -3.64 9.67 14.36
C VAL A 182 -2.36 9.11 13.74
N ASN A 183 -1.78 8.06 14.33
CA ASN A 183 -0.53 7.44 13.91
C ASN A 183 0.62 8.45 13.74
N PRO A 184 1.04 9.12 14.82
CA PRO A 184 2.09 10.15 14.78
C PRO A 184 3.45 9.55 14.40
N ILE A 185 4.22 10.31 13.63
CA ILE A 185 5.64 10.05 13.34
C ILE A 185 6.45 11.18 13.94
N SER A 186 7.41 10.86 14.80
CA SER A 186 8.31 11.85 15.41
C SER A 186 9.33 12.33 14.40
N VAL A 187 9.48 13.65 14.25
CA VAL A 187 10.53 14.30 13.46
C VAL A 187 11.55 14.89 14.42
N ASN A 188 12.75 14.28 14.45
CA ASN A 188 13.86 14.63 15.36
C ASN A 188 13.47 14.77 16.85
N GLY A 189 12.37 14.16 17.31
CA GLY A 189 11.92 14.26 18.69
C GLY A 189 11.32 15.61 19.10
N LYS A 190 11.11 16.54 18.15
CA LYS A 190 10.69 17.92 18.46
C LYS A 190 9.26 18.23 18.01
N ILE A 191 8.81 17.61 16.92
CA ILE A 191 7.45 17.74 16.39
C ILE A 191 6.99 16.40 15.86
N TYR A 192 5.68 16.19 15.83
CA TYR A 192 5.05 15.02 15.27
C TYR A 192 4.27 15.39 14.02
N ILE A 193 4.35 14.51 13.03
CA ILE A 193 3.56 14.60 11.80
C ILE A 193 2.57 13.43 11.73
N LYS A 194 1.40 13.66 11.13
CA LYS A 194 0.44 12.61 10.86
C LYS A 194 0.99 11.67 9.78
N SER A 195 0.85 10.35 9.98
CA SER A 195 1.06 9.37 8.91
C SER A 195 0.01 9.53 7.81
N LEU A 196 0.42 10.01 6.64
CA LEU A 196 -0.43 10.18 5.46
C LEU A 196 -0.42 8.93 4.57
N LYS A 197 -1.50 8.70 3.83
CA LYS A 197 -1.62 7.58 2.86
C LYS A 197 -2.00 8.05 1.45
N ASP A 198 -2.63 9.21 1.34
CA ASP A 198 -3.08 9.77 0.07
C ASP A 198 -1.98 10.64 -0.55
N VAL A 199 -1.56 10.29 -1.78
CA VAL A 199 -0.47 10.97 -2.48
C VAL A 199 -0.81 12.41 -2.86
N GLY A 200 -2.08 12.71 -3.15
CA GLY A 200 -2.53 14.07 -3.44
C GLY A 200 -2.46 14.96 -2.20
N VAL A 201 -2.87 14.44 -1.04
CA VAL A 201 -2.73 15.13 0.25
C VAL A 201 -1.26 15.37 0.59
N ILE A 202 -0.39 14.37 0.35
CA ILE A 202 1.06 14.48 0.57
C ILE A 202 1.65 15.58 -0.31
N LYS A 203 1.37 15.57 -1.63
CA LYS A 203 1.85 16.56 -2.60
C LYS A 203 1.47 17.99 -2.20
N ASN A 204 0.20 18.17 -1.83
CA ASN A 204 -0.33 19.46 -1.39
C ASN A 204 0.34 19.95 -0.09
N LEU A 205 0.64 19.03 0.83
CA LEU A 205 1.36 19.40 2.05
C LEU A 205 2.83 19.71 1.79
N ILE A 206 3.51 18.95 0.93
CA ILE A 206 4.89 19.25 0.53
C ILE A 206 4.96 20.65 -0.08
N THR A 207 4.06 20.99 -1.01
CA THR A 207 4.01 22.31 -1.63
C THR A 207 3.91 23.42 -0.58
N LYS A 208 2.95 23.32 0.34
CA LYS A 208 2.79 24.29 1.45
C LYS A 208 4.03 24.36 2.34
N VAL A 209 4.65 23.22 2.62
CA VAL A 209 5.86 23.17 3.43
C VAL A 209 7.01 23.87 2.72
N LEU A 210 7.19 23.65 1.41
CA LEU A 210 8.23 24.31 0.61
C LEU A 210 8.05 25.84 0.57
N ASP A 211 6.82 26.30 0.34
CA ASP A 211 6.47 27.73 0.32
C ASP A 211 6.90 28.44 1.62
N GLU A 212 6.72 27.79 2.76
CA GLU A 212 7.10 28.33 4.07
C GLU A 212 8.61 28.48 4.26
N TYR A 213 9.40 27.70 3.51
CA TYR A 213 10.86 27.78 3.48
C TYR A 213 11.36 28.66 2.32
N GLY A 214 10.46 29.24 1.52
CA GLY A 214 10.81 30.07 0.37
C GLY A 214 11.30 29.29 -0.85
N TYR A 215 11.07 27.98 -0.90
CA TYR A 215 11.36 27.16 -2.08
C TYR A 215 10.20 27.21 -3.07
N SER A 216 10.53 27.28 -4.36
CA SER A 216 9.58 27.06 -5.45
C SER A 216 9.24 25.57 -5.56
N THR A 217 8.11 25.23 -6.19
CA THR A 217 7.83 23.84 -6.58
C THR A 217 8.88 23.29 -7.53
N ASP A 218 9.57 24.15 -8.28
CA ASP A 218 10.65 23.77 -9.20
C ASP A 218 11.95 23.40 -8.46
N ASP A 219 12.11 23.83 -7.20
CA ASP A 219 13.24 23.43 -6.37
C ASP A 219 13.08 22.00 -5.83
N PHE A 220 11.91 21.39 -6.03
CA PHE A 220 11.58 20.05 -5.53
C PHE A 220 11.44 19.05 -6.67
N VAL A 221 12.42 18.17 -6.79
CA VAL A 221 12.43 17.13 -7.82
C VAL A 221 12.12 15.79 -7.18
N ILE A 222 11.23 15.03 -7.82
CA ILE A 222 10.88 13.65 -7.45
C ILE A 222 11.49 12.71 -8.48
N TYR A 223 12.06 11.63 -8.01
CA TYR A 223 12.51 10.50 -8.83
C TYR A 223 11.64 9.30 -8.52
N LEU A 224 11.14 8.64 -9.54
CA LEU A 224 10.22 7.51 -9.39
C LEU A 224 10.95 6.17 -9.49
N GLU A 225 10.52 5.22 -8.68
CA GLU A 225 10.94 3.81 -8.78
C GLU A 225 10.05 3.07 -9.77
N SER A 226 8.75 3.39 -9.79
CA SER A 226 7.80 2.78 -10.72
C SER A 226 6.58 3.67 -11.00
N ASP A 227 6.00 3.54 -12.19
CA ASP A 227 4.78 4.24 -12.60
C ASP A 227 3.77 3.27 -13.23
N PHE A 228 2.62 3.07 -12.58
CA PHE A 228 1.58 2.13 -13.02
C PHE A 228 0.41 2.82 -13.74
N THR A 229 0.53 4.11 -14.11
CA THR A 229 -0.57 4.90 -14.67
C THR A 229 -1.21 4.22 -15.89
N ASP A 230 -0.41 3.63 -16.78
CA ASP A 230 -0.87 2.96 -18.01
C ASP A 230 -1.79 1.75 -17.75
N LEU A 231 -1.82 1.19 -16.53
CA LEU A 231 -2.74 0.10 -16.18
C LEU A 231 -4.16 0.57 -15.87
N TYR A 232 -4.37 1.89 -15.78
CA TYR A 232 -5.62 2.50 -15.34
C TYR A 232 -6.18 3.53 -16.36
N ILE A 233 -5.65 3.53 -17.58
CA ILE A 233 -6.13 4.31 -18.73
C ILE A 233 -7.06 3.46 -19.60
#